data_AF-A0A354D3Y5-F1
#
_entry.id   AF-A0A354D3Y5-F1
#
_cell.length_a   1.000
_cell.length_b   1.000
_cell.length_c   1.000
_cell.angle_alpha   90.00
_cell.angle_beta   90.00
_cell.angle_gamma   90.00
#
_symmetry.space_group_name_H-M   'P 1'
#
loop_
_entity.id
_entity.type
_entity.pdbx_description
1 polymer ?
#
loop_
_entity_poly.entity_id
_entity_poly.type
_entity_poly.pdbx_seq_one_letter_code
_entity_poly.pdbx_strand_id
1 'polypeptide(L)'
;IVVFLNKCDMVDDPELIELVEMEVTEQLEEYGFEGCPIIKGSALKALEDPNGEWGDKIMELMDTVDEYIPDPQRDTDKPFLMPVEDVFTITGRGT
;
A
#
# COMPACT_ATOMS: atom_id res chain seq x y z
N ILE A 1 3.96 8.25 0.68
CA ILE A 1 3.89 6.79 0.95
C ILE A 1 2.57 6.55 1.68
N VAL A 2 1.92 5.41 1.46
CA VAL A 2 0.76 4.95 2.26
C VAL A 2 1.20 3.69 3.00
N VAL A 3 0.88 3.59 4.30
CA VAL A 3 1.30 2.48 5.15
C VAL A 3 0.09 1.65 5.56
N PHE A 4 0.24 0.33 5.56
CA PHE A 4 -0.72 -0.60 6.14
C PHE A 4 -0.08 -1.40 7.26
N LEU A 5 -0.47 -1.14 8.51
CA LEU A 5 -0.08 -1.93 9.67
C LEU A 5 -0.89 -3.22 9.68
N ASN A 6 -0.24 -4.31 9.28
CA ASN A 6 -0.87 -5.62 9.13
C ASN A 6 -0.82 -6.43 10.44
N LYS A 7 -1.69 -7.45 10.53
CA LYS A 7 -1.82 -8.39 11.66
C LYS A 7 -2.34 -7.74 12.96
N CYS A 8 -3.12 -6.67 12.86
CA CYS A 8 -3.77 -6.06 14.02
C CYS A 8 -4.76 -7.00 14.72
N ASP A 9 -5.22 -8.08 14.07
CA ASP A 9 -6.05 -9.13 14.68
C ASP A 9 -5.31 -9.99 15.71
N MET A 10 -3.97 -9.95 15.70
CA MET A 10 -3.12 -10.70 16.63
C MET A 10 -2.61 -9.85 17.81
N VAL A 11 -2.97 -8.56 17.84
CA VAL A 11 -2.50 -7.62 18.85
C VAL A 11 -3.71 -7.14 19.65
N ASP A 12 -3.83 -7.63 20.88
CA ASP A 12 -4.96 -7.32 21.76
C ASP A 12 -4.81 -5.96 22.48
N ASP A 13 -3.60 -5.38 22.48
CA ASP A 13 -3.28 -4.13 23.18
C ASP A 13 -3.23 -2.94 22.20
N PRO A 14 -4.20 -2.02 22.26
CA PRO A 14 -4.20 -0.82 21.42
C PRO A 14 -2.98 0.08 21.63
N GLU A 15 -2.41 0.13 22.83
CA GLU A 15 -1.25 0.99 23.13
C GLU A 15 0.00 0.54 22.34
N LEU A 16 0.15 -0.77 22.11
CA LEU A 16 1.24 -1.29 21.28
C LEU A 16 1.09 -0.89 19.81
N ILE A 17 -0.15 -0.83 19.30
CA ILE A 17 -0.41 -0.43 17.92
C ILE A 17 -0.11 1.06 17.74
N GLU A 18 -0.53 1.90 18.70
CA GLU A 18 -0.24 3.33 18.71
C GLU A 18 1.27 3.61 18.79
N LEU A 19 2.02 2.85 19.60
CA LEU A 19 3.47 2.97 19.67
C LEU A 19 4.14 2.68 18.33
N VAL A 20 3.74 1.59 17.66
CA VAL A 20 4.28 1.23 16.34
C VAL A 20 3.92 2.27 15.29
N GLU A 21 2.72 2.85 15.35
CA GLU A 21 2.30 3.94 14.47
C GLU A 21 3.19 5.17 14.62
N MET A 22 3.52 5.55 15.87
CA MET A 22 4.46 6.63 16.16
C MET A 22 5.87 6.33 15.63
N GLU A 23 6.42 5.15 15.92
CA GLU A 23 7.77 4.77 15.45
C GLU A 23 7.88 4.79 13.92
N VAL A 24 6.85 4.28 13.21
CA VAL A 24 6.83 4.30 11.74
C VAL A 24 6.73 5.73 11.22
N THR A 25 5.94 6.58 11.85
CA THR A 25 5.81 8.00 11.47
C THR A 25 7.14 8.73 11.64
N GLU A 26 7.77 8.60 12.81
CA GLU A 26 9.09 9.21 13.09
C GLU A 26 10.15 8.74 12.08
N GLN A 27 10.16 7.44 11.76
CA GLN A 27 11.09 6.90 10.78
C GLN A 27 10.84 7.48 9.38
N LEU A 28 9.58 7.59 8.94
CA LEU A 28 9.25 8.18 7.64
C LEU A 28 9.63 9.66 7.56
N GLU A 29 9.37 10.41 8.63
CA GLU A 29 9.74 11.82 8.75
C GLU A 29 11.27 12.02 8.71
N GLU A 30 12.06 11.12 9.31
CA GLU A 30 13.53 11.15 9.24
C GLU A 30 14.03 11.12 7.77
N TYR A 31 13.33 10.42 6.88
CA TYR A 31 13.65 10.35 5.45
C TYR A 31 12.92 11.39 4.59
N GLY A 32 12.21 12.34 5.22
CA GLY A 32 11.49 13.43 4.54
C GLY A 32 10.13 13.04 3.97
N PHE A 33 9.54 11.93 4.44
CA PHE A 33 8.19 11.50 4.06
C PHE A 33 7.16 11.96 5.09
N GLU A 34 6.76 13.22 5.00
CA GLU A 34 5.78 13.82 5.91
C GLU A 34 4.33 13.43 5.55
N GLY A 35 3.47 13.33 6.56
CA GLY A 35 2.02 13.19 6.38
C GLY A 35 1.54 11.87 5.76
N CYS A 36 2.36 10.81 5.81
CA CYS A 36 2.01 9.52 5.24
C CYS A 36 0.85 8.88 6.02
N PRO A 37 -0.29 8.56 5.38
CA PRO A 37 -1.40 7.93 6.07
C PRO A 37 -1.08 6.48 6.45
N ILE A 38 -1.56 6.08 7.63
CA ILE A 38 -1.36 4.75 8.22
C ILE A 38 -2.73 4.11 8.48
N ILE A 39 -2.99 2.97 7.83
CA ILE A 39 -4.21 2.18 8.01
C ILE A 39 -3.87 0.95 8.83
N LYS A 40 -4.70 0.64 9.83
CA LYS A 40 -4.56 -0.50 10.74
C LYS A 40 -5.51 -1.62 10.32
N GLY A 41 -5.00 -2.82 10.09
CA GLY A 41 -5.82 -3.90 9.55
C GLY A 41 -5.23 -5.31 9.65
N SER A 42 -5.96 -6.28 9.11
CA SER A 42 -5.54 -7.67 8.98
C SER A 42 -5.86 -8.20 7.60
N ALA A 43 -4.83 -8.35 6.77
CA ALA A 43 -4.97 -8.88 5.41
C ALA A 43 -5.42 -10.35 5.41
N LEU A 44 -5.03 -11.12 6.44
CA LEU A 44 -5.46 -12.51 6.56
C LEU A 44 -6.96 -12.59 6.83
N LYS A 45 -7.46 -11.83 7.82
CA LYS A 45 -8.89 -11.83 8.14
C LYS A 45 -9.73 -11.23 7.02
N ALA A 46 -9.24 -10.21 6.33
CA ALA A 46 -9.89 -9.66 5.14
C ALA A 46 -10.03 -10.71 4.01
N LEU A 47 -9.06 -11.62 3.87
CA LEU A 47 -9.15 -12.69 2.88
C LEU A 47 -10.12 -13.81 3.31
N GLU A 48 -10.18 -14.12 4.61
CA GLU A 48 -11.08 -15.12 5.18
C GLU A 48 -12.56 -14.67 5.12
N ASP A 49 -12.83 -13.39 5.39
CA ASP A 49 -14.15 -12.78 5.29
C ASP A 49 -14.08 -11.37 4.66
N PRO A 50 -14.19 -11.27 3.32
CA PRO A 50 -14.12 -10.00 2.60
C PRO A 50 -15.23 -8.99 2.92
N ASN A 51 -16.34 -9.43 3.52
CA ASN A 51 -17.44 -8.54 3.89
C ASN A 51 -17.45 -8.21 5.39
N GLY A 52 -16.41 -8.65 6.13
CA GLY A 52 -16.23 -8.35 7.54
C GLY A 52 -15.47 -7.05 7.76
N GLU A 53 -15.29 -6.70 9.05
CA GLU A 53 -14.61 -5.46 9.48
C GLU A 53 -13.20 -5.28 8.89
N TRP A 54 -12.49 -6.39 8.66
CA TRP A 54 -11.13 -6.36 8.11
C TRP A 54 -11.14 -6.18 6.58
N GLY A 55 -12.20 -6.62 5.90
CA GLY A 55 -12.44 -6.32 4.49
C GLY A 55 -12.63 -4.82 4.28
N ASP A 56 -13.39 -4.17 5.17
CA ASP A 56 -13.58 -2.71 5.14
C ASP A 56 -12.26 -1.95 5.29
N LYS A 57 -11.30 -2.47 6.07
CA LYS A 57 -9.94 -1.87 6.18
C LYS A 57 -9.14 -1.92 4.88
N ILE A 58 -9.38 -2.90 4.02
CA ILE A 58 -8.76 -2.93 2.68
C ILE A 58 -9.42 -1.89 1.78
N MET A 59 -10.73 -1.72 1.86
CA MET A 59 -11.43 -0.66 1.13
C MET A 59 -10.95 0.73 1.57
N GLU A 60 -10.83 0.96 2.89
CA GLU A 60 -10.28 2.19 3.46
C GLU A 60 -8.84 2.46 2.97
N LEU A 61 -8.01 1.42 2.87
CA LEU A 61 -6.66 1.53 2.30
C LEU A 61 -6.71 1.99 0.84
N MET A 62 -7.57 1.38 0.03
CA MET A 62 -7.69 1.73 -1.39
C MET A 62 -8.24 3.15 -1.59
N ASP A 63 -9.26 3.54 -0.83
CA ASP A 63 -9.82 4.89 -0.86
C ASP A 63 -8.74 5.92 -0.45
N THR A 64 -7.96 5.62 0.58
CA THR A 64 -6.83 6.47 1.00
C THR A 64 -5.77 6.59 -0.09
N VAL A 65 -5.48 5.50 -0.83
CA VAL A 65 -4.54 5.54 -1.96
C VAL A 65 -5.05 6.47 -3.05
N ASP A 66 -6.33 6.37 -3.41
CA ASP A 66 -6.96 7.20 -4.44
C ASP A 66 -6.98 8.69 -4.03
N GLU A 67 -7.19 9.00 -2.75
CA GLU A 67 -7.21 10.37 -2.23
C GLU A 67 -5.80 10.97 -2.03
N TYR A 68 -4.85 10.18 -1.54
CA TYR A 68 -3.53 10.66 -1.13
C TYR A 68 -2.53 10.70 -2.28
N ILE A 69 -2.60 9.75 -3.22
CA ILE A 69 -1.65 9.64 -4.33
C ILE A 69 -2.24 10.35 -5.56
N PRO A 70 -1.66 11.48 -6.02
CA PRO A 70 -2.18 12.16 -7.19
C PRO A 70 -1.94 11.35 -8.46
N ASP A 71 -2.84 11.51 -9.42
CA ASP A 71 -2.68 10.94 -10.76
C ASP A 71 -1.35 11.41 -11.39
N PRO A 72 -0.47 10.48 -11.80
CA PRO A 72 0.80 10.85 -12.40
C PRO A 72 0.59 11.45 -13.79
N GLN A 73 1.35 12.51 -14.09
CA GLN A 73 1.35 13.09 -15.42
C GLN A 73 2.01 12.14 -16.43
N ARG A 74 1.28 11.79 -17.49
CA ARG A 74 1.79 10.92 -18.56
C ARG A 74 2.65 11.72 -19.54
N ASP A 75 3.85 11.24 -19.82
CA ASP A 75 4.82 11.85 -20.73
C ASP A 75 4.60 11.44 -22.21
N THR A 76 3.42 11.71 -22.78
CA THR A 76 3.07 11.25 -24.14
C THR A 76 3.81 11.95 -25.27
N ASP A 77 4.39 13.13 -25.01
CA ASP A 77 5.07 13.96 -26.01
C ASP A 77 6.60 13.77 -26.02
N LYS A 78 7.13 12.93 -25.12
CA LYS A 78 8.57 12.63 -25.04
C LYS A 78 8.96 11.51 -26.02
N PRO A 79 10.26 11.37 -26.35
CA PRO A 79 10.73 10.22 -27.11
C PRO A 79 10.34 8.90 -26.45
N PHE A 80 10.05 7.88 -27.25
CA PHE A 80 9.69 6.55 -26.76
C PHE A 80 10.80 5.99 -25.86
N LEU A 81 10.43 5.63 -24.64
CA LEU A 81 11.26 4.95 -23.66
C LEU A 81 10.39 3.90 -22.97
N MET A 82 10.83 2.64 -22.98
CA MET A 82 10.13 1.54 -22.31
C MET A 82 11.14 0.74 -21.49
N PRO A 83 11.08 0.81 -20.16
CA PRO A 83 11.85 -0.08 -19.30
C PRO A 83 11.41 -1.52 -19.51
N VAL A 84 12.34 -2.42 -19.85
CA VAL A 84 12.06 -3.87 -19.95
C VAL A 84 12.08 -4.45 -18.55
N GLU A 85 10.93 -4.91 -18.06
CA GLU A 85 10.79 -5.49 -16.72
C GLU A 85 11.16 -6.99 -16.70
N ASP A 86 10.65 -7.75 -17.67
CA ASP A 86 10.93 -9.18 -17.80
C ASP A 86 10.85 -9.63 -19.28
N VAL A 87 11.44 -10.78 -19.60
CA VAL A 87 11.44 -11.36 -20.94
C VAL A 87 10.80 -12.74 -20.90
N PHE A 88 9.67 -12.88 -21.58
CA PHE A 88 8.98 -14.15 -21.74
C PHE A 88 9.24 -14.72 -23.13
N THR A 89 9.15 -16.04 -23.28
CA THR A 89 9.07 -16.69 -24.59
C THR A 89 7.73 -17.38 -24.68
N ILE A 90 6.86 -16.88 -25.57
CA ILE A 90 5.55 -17.48 -25.81
C ILE A 90 5.67 -18.36 -27.05
N THR A 91 5.45 -19.66 -26.88
CA THR A 91 5.53 -20.65 -27.98
C THR A 91 4.67 -20.22 -29.16
N GLY A 92 5.28 -20.09 -30.34
CA GLY A 92 4.61 -19.66 -31.58
C GLY A 92 4.46 -18.16 -31.77
N ARG A 93 4.91 -17.31 -30.82
CA ARG A 93 4.92 -15.83 -30.96
C ARG A 93 6.31 -15.21 -30.86
N GLY A 94 7.26 -15.89 -30.21
CA GLY A 94 8.62 -15.37 -29.99
C GLY A 94 8.77 -14.74 -28.60
N THR A 95 9.70 -13.80 -28.49
CA THR A 95 9.87 -12.91 -27.31
C THR A 95 8.83 -11.81 -27.28
#